data_AF-A0A1Y1XDU2-F1
#
_entry.id   AF-A0A1Y1XDU2-F1
#
_cell.length_a   1.000
_cell.length_b   1.000
_cell.length_c   1.000
_cell.angle_alpha   90.00
_cell.angle_beta   90.00
_cell.angle_gamma   90.00
#
_symmetry.space_group_name_H-M   'P 1'
#
loop_
_entity.id
_entity.type
_entity.pdbx_description
1 polymer ?
#
loop_
_entity_poly.entity_id
_entity_poly.type
_entity_poly.pdbx_seq_one_letter_code
_entity_poly.pdbx_strand_id
1 'polypeptide(L)'
;YKTEFCRSFEETGYCRYKEKCQFAHSLEELRPVERHPKYRTEMCKTFWEQGTCPYGKRCCFIHSFKDDIKSEELISNKILESKINKLSK
;
A
#
# COMPACT_ATOMS: atom_id res chain seq x y z
N TYR A 1 -2.36 6.65 -9.78
CA TYR A 1 -0.99 6.71 -10.34
C TYR A 1 -0.03 6.98 -9.20
N LYS A 2 1.02 6.17 -9.05
CA LYS A 2 2.01 6.16 -7.95
C LYS A 2 1.41 6.10 -6.54
N THR A 3 0.35 5.30 -6.37
CA THR A 3 -0.37 5.16 -5.09
C THR A 3 0.11 3.98 -4.24
N GLU A 4 1.02 3.17 -4.78
CA GLU A 4 1.70 2.07 -4.10
C GLU A 4 3.16 2.03 -4.59
N PHE A 5 4.06 1.44 -3.79
CA PHE A 5 5.46 1.25 -4.15
C PHE A 5 5.64 0.24 -5.29
N CYS A 6 6.64 0.48 -6.13
CA CYS A 6 7.08 -0.46 -7.15
C CYS A 6 7.88 -1.59 -6.51
N ARG A 7 7.32 -2.81 -6.54
CA ARG A 7 8.00 -3.97 -5.95
C ARG A 7 9.36 -4.27 -6.58
N SER A 8 9.44 -4.24 -7.92
CA SER A 8 10.71 -4.51 -8.61
C SER A 8 11.81 -3.54 -8.20
N PHE A 9 11.47 -2.25 -8.06
CA PHE A 9 12.43 -1.25 -7.62
C PHE A 9 12.78 -1.42 -6.14
N GLU A 10 11.81 -1.71 -5.27
CA GLU A 10 12.03 -1.94 -3.84
C GLU A 10 12.94 -3.15 -3.59
N GLU A 11 12.76 -4.23 -4.34
CA GLU A 11 13.51 -5.49 -4.17
C GLU A 11 14.89 -5.45 -4.82
N THR A 12 15.03 -4.81 -5.98
CA THR A 12 16.25 -4.92 -6.81
C THR A 12 16.97 -3.59 -7.02
N GLY A 13 16.38 -2.46 -6.62
CA GLY A 13 16.84 -1.12 -6.98
C GLY A 13 16.65 -0.76 -8.45
N TYR A 14 16.01 -1.63 -9.26
CA TYR A 14 15.83 -1.42 -10.69
C TYR A 14 14.39 -1.67 -11.16
N CYS A 15 13.92 -0.83 -12.06
CA CYS A 15 12.62 -0.99 -12.71
C CYS A 15 12.74 -0.72 -14.21
N ARG A 16 12.29 -1.69 -15.02
CA ARG A 16 12.28 -1.60 -16.50
C ARG A 16 11.50 -0.39 -17.03
N TYR A 17 10.56 0.16 -16.25
CA TYR A 17 9.71 1.28 -16.65
C TYR A 17 10.32 2.65 -16.28
N LYS A 18 11.36 2.70 -15.45
CA LYS A 18 12.06 3.94 -15.04
C LYS A 18 11.06 5.03 -14.61
N GLU A 19 11.24 6.26 -15.06
CA GLU A 19 10.36 7.41 -14.77
C GLU A 19 8.90 7.21 -15.23
N LYS A 20 8.65 6.32 -16.20
CA LYS A 20 7.30 6.00 -16.69
C LYS A 20 6.57 4.97 -15.81
N CYS A 21 7.23 4.47 -14.76
CA CYS A 21 6.60 3.55 -13.82
C CYS A 21 5.34 4.18 -13.22
N GLN A 22 4.26 3.40 -13.18
CA GLN A 22 2.99 3.83 -12.60
C GLN A 22 2.95 3.65 -11.07
N PHE A 23 4.00 3.08 -10.49
CA PHE A 23 4.19 2.87 -9.06
C PHE A 23 5.31 3.78 -8.55
N ALA A 24 5.33 4.04 -7.26
CA ALA A 24 6.32 4.91 -6.64
C ALA A 24 7.67 4.18 -6.46
N HIS A 25 8.78 4.76 -6.94
CA HIS A 25 10.14 4.25 -6.67
C HIS A 25 10.72 4.79 -5.36
N SER A 26 10.19 5.90 -4.86
CA SER A 26 10.56 6.48 -3.58
C SER A 26 9.32 7.04 -2.89
N LEU A 27 9.48 7.51 -1.67
CA LEU A 27 8.35 8.07 -0.93
C LEU A 27 7.86 9.40 -1.51
N GLU A 28 8.75 10.20 -2.07
CA GLU A 28 8.42 11.48 -2.72
C GLU A 28 7.48 11.28 -3.90
N GLU A 29 7.55 10.11 -4.54
CA GLU A 29 6.68 9.75 -5.64
C GLU A 29 5.34 9.16 -5.17
N LEU A 30 5.25 8.69 -3.92
CA LEU A 30 4.08 8.03 -3.37
C LEU A 30 2.97 9.03 -3.10
N ARG A 31 1.83 8.83 -3.75
CA ARG A 31 0.66 9.69 -3.63
C ARG A 31 -0.36 9.10 -2.65
N PRO A 32 -1.00 9.94 -1.82
CA PRO A 32 -2.10 9.49 -0.98
C PRO A 32 -3.28 9.02 -1.84
N VAL A 33 -4.05 8.08 -1.31
CA VAL A 33 -5.30 7.61 -1.92
C VAL A 33 -6.45 8.08 -1.06
N GLU A 34 -7.27 8.96 -1.61
CA GLU A 34 -8.57 9.27 -1.01
C GLU A 34 -9.49 8.06 -1.22
N ARG A 35 -9.85 7.41 -0.11
CA ARG A 35 -10.75 6.27 -0.11
C ARG A 35 -12.16 6.75 0.18
N HIS A 36 -13.14 6.05 -0.39
CA HIS A 36 -14.54 6.27 -0.02
C HIS A 36 -14.74 5.99 1.48
N PRO A 37 -15.61 6.72 2.19
CA PRO A 37 -15.84 6.51 3.63
C PRO A 37 -16.29 5.09 4.02
N LYS A 38 -16.86 4.33 3.07
CA LYS A 38 -17.25 2.92 3.24
C LYS A 38 -16.11 1.92 2.93
N TYR A 39 -14.89 2.39 2.74
CA TYR A 39 -13.76 1.51 2.50
C TYR A 39 -13.49 0.66 3.74
N ARG A 40 -13.53 -0.67 3.57
CA ARG A 40 -13.30 -1.65 4.64
C ARG A 40 -14.19 -1.41 5.87
N THR A 41 -15.45 -1.03 5.66
CA THR A 41 -16.45 -0.95 6.72
C THR A 41 -17.34 -2.20 6.81
N GLU A 42 -17.33 -3.04 5.78
CA GLU A 42 -18.14 -4.26 5.69
C GLU A 42 -17.26 -5.48 5.42
N MET A 43 -17.71 -6.65 5.88
CA MET A 43 -17.01 -7.92 5.71
C MET A 43 -17.01 -8.38 4.25
N CYS A 44 -15.86 -8.90 3.79
CA CYS A 44 -15.76 -9.54 2.49
C CYS A 44 -16.40 -10.93 2.54
N LYS A 45 -17.57 -11.07 1.93
CA LYS A 45 -18.29 -12.36 1.88
C LYS A 45 -17.45 -13.46 1.24
N THR A 46 -16.82 -13.18 0.10
CA THR A 46 -15.96 -14.14 -0.62
C THR A 46 -14.83 -14.67 0.25
N PHE A 47 -14.12 -13.78 0.95
CA PHE A 47 -13.05 -14.20 1.85
C PHE A 47 -13.59 -15.01 3.04
N TRP A 48 -14.72 -14.59 3.61
CA TRP A 48 -15.31 -15.28 4.76
C TRP A 48 -15.82 -16.69 4.41
N GLU A 49 -16.40 -16.85 3.22
CA GLU A 49 -16.98 -18.13 2.77
C GLU A 49 -15.91 -19.07 2.19
N GLN A 50 -14.92 -18.54 1.47
CA GLN A 50 -13.95 -19.33 0.70
C GLN A 50 -12.55 -19.33 1.32
N GLY A 51 -12.31 -18.54 2.37
CA GLY A 51 -10.99 -18.33 2.98
C GLY A 51 -10.01 -17.53 2.12
N THR A 52 -10.38 -17.17 0.89
CA THR A 52 -9.54 -16.44 -0.06
C THR A 52 -10.36 -15.42 -0.84
N CYS A 53 -9.72 -14.34 -1.30
CA CYS A 53 -10.37 -13.32 -2.10
C CYS A 53 -9.43 -12.91 -3.26
N PRO A 54 -9.92 -12.92 -4.52
CA PRO A 54 -9.09 -12.63 -5.69
C PRO A 54 -8.54 -11.20 -5.69
N TYR A 55 -9.17 -10.28 -4.94
CA TYR A 55 -8.70 -8.90 -4.80
C TYR A 55 -7.57 -8.75 -3.78
N GLY A 56 -7.36 -9.74 -2.89
CA GLY A 56 -6.31 -9.74 -1.88
C GLY A 56 -6.29 -8.45 -1.06
N LYS A 57 -5.10 -7.87 -0.85
CA LYS A 57 -4.92 -6.59 -0.13
C LYS A 57 -5.62 -5.38 -0.79
N ARG A 58 -6.02 -5.49 -2.06
CA ARG A 58 -6.75 -4.42 -2.76
C ARG A 58 -8.26 -4.52 -2.57
N CYS A 59 -8.75 -5.54 -1.87
CA CYS A 59 -10.16 -5.63 -1.52
C CYS A 59 -10.61 -4.39 -0.75
N CYS A 60 -11.81 -3.92 -1.09
CA CYS A 60 -12.47 -2.79 -0.44
C CYS A 60 -13.30 -3.20 0.77
N PHE A 61 -13.28 -4.48 1.13
CA PHE A 61 -14.01 -5.07 2.25
C PHE A 61 -13.01 -5.72 3.23
N ILE A 62 -13.45 -5.93 4.46
CA ILE A 62 -12.64 -6.46 5.55
C ILE A 62 -12.39 -7.96 5.31
N HIS A 63 -11.13 -8.39 5.31
CA HIS A 63 -10.74 -9.81 5.37
C HIS A 63 -10.42 -10.23 6.81
N SER A 64 -9.76 -9.34 7.56
CA SER A 64 -9.40 -9.51 8.97
C SER A 64 -9.06 -8.15 9.54
N PHE A 65 -9.59 -7.81 10.72
CA PHE A 65 -9.30 -6.55 11.40
C PHE A 65 -7.79 -6.31 11.63
N LYS A 66 -6.98 -7.37 11.70
CA LYS A 66 -5.52 -7.27 11.91
C LYS A 66 -4.75 -6.87 10.66
N ASP A 67 -5.20 -7.28 9.47
CA ASP A 67 -4.46 -7.03 8.23
C ASP A 67 -4.69 -5.61 7.73
N ASP A 68 -5.87 -5.06 8.04
CA ASP A 68 -6.26 -3.73 7.61
C ASP A 68 -5.50 -2.64 8.36
N ILE A 69 -5.40 -2.74 9.69
CA ILE A 69 -4.67 -1.79 10.54
C ILE A 69 -3.17 -1.80 10.22
N LYS A 70 -2.57 -2.99 10.07
CA LYS A 70 -1.14 -3.12 9.76
C LYS A 70 -0.75 -2.39 8.47
N SER A 71 -1.59 -2.46 7.45
CA SER A 71 -1.25 -1.89 6.14
C SER A 71 -1.13 -0.36 6.16
N GLU A 72 -1.97 0.32 6.94
CA GLU A 72 -1.94 1.77 7.09
C GLU A 72 -0.82 2.24 8.01
N GLU A 73 -0.56 1.49 9.08
CA GLU A 73 0.52 1.76 10.04
C GLU A 73 1.90 1.59 9.40
N LEU A 74 2.11 0.51 8.61
CA LEU A 74 3.37 0.27 7.89
C LEU A 74 3.71 1.40 6.91
N ILE A 75 2.71 1.95 6.21
CA ILE A 75 2.93 3.09 5.30
C ILE A 75 3.28 4.34 6.09
N SER A 76 2.55 4.62 7.18
CA SER A 76 2.83 5.77 8.05
C SER A 76 4.22 5.69 8.67
N ASN A 77 4.65 4.51 9.11
CA ASN A 77 5.98 4.29 9.66
C ASN A 77 7.08 4.46 8.62
N LYS A 78 6.92 3.90 7.41
CA LYS A 78 7.86 4.17 6.29
C LYS A 78 7.94 5.65 5.95
N ILE A 79 6.82 6.38 6.01
CA ILE A 79 6.79 7.84 5.82
C ILE A 79 7.62 8.54 6.91
N LEU A 80 7.38 8.20 8.18
CA LEU A 80 8.08 8.80 9.32
C LEU A 80 9.59 8.52 9.28
N GLU A 81 9.99 7.28 9.04
CA GLU A 81 11.41 6.88 8.94
C GLU A 81 12.16 7.65 7.85
N SER A 82 11.54 7.83 6.68
CA SER A 82 12.16 8.62 5.60
C SER A 82 12.36 10.10 5.98
N LYS A 83 11.46 10.68 6.79
CA LYS A 83 11.55 12.06 7.26
C LYS A 83 12.67 12.20 8.29
N ILE A 84 12.80 11.24 9.21
CA ILE A 84 13.88 11.19 10.20
C ILE A 84 15.24 11.08 9.50
N ASN A 85 15.38 10.20 8.51
CA ASN A 85 16.61 10.01 7.74
C ASN A 85 17.00 11.22 6.88
N LYS A 86 16.08 12.15 6.62
CA LYS A 86 16.37 13.44 5.97
C LYS A 86 16.81 14.54 6.93
N LEU A 87 16.47 14.44 8.22
CA LEU A 87 16.87 15.40 9.26
C LEU A 87 18.26 15.11 9.83
N SER A 88 18.80 13.91 9.59
CA SER A 88 20.16 13.50 10.00
C SER A 88 21.23 13.72 8.92
N LYS A 89 20.89 14.42 7.83
CA LYS A 89 21.80 14.91 6.78
C LYS A 89 21.66 16.42 6.65
#